data_AF-A0A970GPJ4-F1
#
_entry.id   AF-A0A970GPJ4-F1
#
_cell.length_a   1.000
_cell.length_b   1.000
_cell.length_c   1.000
_cell.angle_alpha   90.00
_cell.angle_beta   90.00
_cell.angle_gamma   90.00
#
_symmetry.space_group_name_H-M   'P 1'
#
loop_
_entity.id
_entity.type
_entity.pdbx_description
1 polymer ?
#
loop_
_entity_poly.entity_id
_entity_poly.type
_entity_poly.pdbx_seq_one_letter_code
_entity_poly.pdbx_strand_id
1 'polypeptide(L)' 'MANGDVFINEMGSPGGSGLEVQVPQSGRIRANKVYANVLIKIGEQRYKFDDDHGGISAYLDKDGQLRLHK' A
#
# COMPACT_ATOMS: atom_id res chain seq x y z
N MET A 1 5.04 8.47 -8.89
CA MET A 1 3.62 8.71 -8.55
C MET A 1 2.77 8.10 -9.65
N ALA A 2 1.85 7.19 -9.30
CA ALA A 2 0.87 6.69 -10.25
C ALA A 2 -0.39 7.57 -10.17
N ASN A 3 -0.99 7.92 -11.31
CA ASN A 3 -2.18 8.78 -11.38
C ASN A 3 -3.50 8.00 -11.18
N GLY A 4 -3.43 6.73 -10.77
CA GLY A 4 -4.57 5.82 -10.63
C GLY A 4 -4.19 4.57 -9.84
N ASP A 5 -4.86 3.46 -10.13
CA ASP A 5 -4.64 2.20 -9.43
C ASP A 5 -3.25 1.61 -9.70
N VAL A 6 -2.67 1.04 -8.65
CA VAL A 6 -1.37 0.37 -8.68
C VAL A 6 -1.57 -1.10 -8.34
N PHE A 7 -1.09 -1.96 -9.23
CA PHE A 7 -1.07 -3.40 -9.05
C PHE A 7 0.39 -3.85 -9.05
N ILE A 8 0.85 -4.35 -7.91
CA ILE A 8 2.23 -4.81 -7.73
C ILE A 8 2.19 -6.25 -7.26
N ASN A 9 2.91 -7.16 -7.91
CA ASN A 9 2.92 -8.55 -7.45
C ASN A 9 3.57 -8.65 -6.06
N GLU A 10 4.74 -8.03 -5.89
CA GLU A 10 5.54 -8.07 -4.67
C GLU A 10 6.06 -6.67 -4.32
N MET A 11 5.72 -6.17 -3.13
CA MET A 11 6.17 -4.86 -2.62
C MET A 11 7.23 -5.03 -1.54
N GLY A 12 8.39 -4.40 -1.75
CA GLY A 12 9.52 -4.41 -0.82
C GLY A 12 10.48 -5.57 -1.07
N SER A 13 11.29 -5.89 -0.07
CA SER A 13 12.20 -7.03 -0.09
C SER A 13 12.36 -7.67 1.29
N PRO A 14 12.75 -8.96 1.37
CA PRO A 14 12.97 -9.65 2.65
C PRO A 14 14.02 -8.98 3.56
N GLY A 15 14.92 -8.19 2.97
CA GLY A 15 15.96 -7.45 3.69
C GLY A 15 15.47 -6.16 4.36
N GLY A 16 14.17 -5.84 4.28
CA GLY A 16 13.59 -4.66 4.92
C GLY A 16 13.90 -3.33 4.21
N SER A 17 14.17 -3.36 2.90
CA SER A 17 14.31 -2.14 2.11
C SER A 17 13.05 -1.29 2.22
N GLY A 18 13.21 -0.05 2.67
CA GLY A 18 12.13 0.93 2.73
C GLY A 18 11.66 1.28 1.32
N LEU A 19 10.51 0.74 0.94
CA LEU A 19 9.80 1.09 -0.29
C LEU A 19 8.61 1.98 0.07
N GLU A 20 8.48 3.11 -0.61
CA GLU A 20 7.28 3.95 -0.54
C GLU A 20 6.48 3.86 -1.85
N VAL A 21 5.21 3.49 -1.76
CA VAL A 21 4.27 3.50 -2.88
C VAL A 21 3.20 4.54 -2.66
N GLN A 22 3.08 5.48 -3.59
CA GLN A 22 2.13 6.60 -3.50
C GLN A 22 1.13 6.64 -4.66
N VAL A 23 -0.15 6.76 -4.30
CA VAL A 23 -1.29 6.98 -5.21
C VAL A 23 -2.15 8.16 -4.72
N PRO A 24 -2.95 8.81 -5.61
CA PRO A 24 -3.89 9.85 -5.21
C PRO A 24 -5.02 9.30 -4.32
N GLN A 25 -5.83 10.19 -3.73
CA GLN A 25 -6.94 9.84 -2.83
C GLN A 25 -7.96 8.89 -3.47
N SER A 26 -8.17 9.00 -4.79
CA SER A 26 -9.06 8.14 -5.57
C SER A 26 -8.44 6.80 -5.99
N GLY A 27 -7.15 6.60 -5.74
CA GLY A 27 -6.41 5.42 -6.19
C GLY A 27 -6.46 4.27 -5.19
N ARG A 28 -6.20 3.06 -5.71
CA ARG A 28 -6.08 1.83 -4.93
C ARG A 28 -4.71 1.19 -5.13
N ILE A 29 -4.15 0.62 -4.07
CA ILE A 29 -2.93 -0.20 -4.13
C ILE A 29 -3.33 -1.65 -3.91
N ARG A 30 -2.95 -2.55 -4.81
CA ARG A 30 -3.11 -4.00 -4.65
C ARG A 30 -1.77 -4.69 -4.73
N ALA A 31 -1.51 -5.61 -3.81
CA ALA A 31 -0.36 -6.47 -3.91
C ALA A 31 -0.57 -7.89 -3.38
N ASN A 32 0.04 -8.87 -4.06
CA ASN A 32 -0.03 -10.26 -3.64
C ASN A 32 0.88 -10.53 -2.43
N LYS A 33 2.01 -9.83 -2.34
CA LYS A 33 2.92 -9.88 -1.20
C LYS A 33 3.46 -8.49 -0.87
N VAL A 34 3.55 -8.18 0.41
CA VAL A 34 4.14 -6.96 0.96
C VAL A 34 5.05 -7.35 2.10
N TYR A 35 6.30 -6.91 2.07
CA TYR A 35 7.22 -7.14 3.17
C TYR A 35 7.06 -6.10 4.28
N ALA A 36 7.55 -6.44 5.47
CA ALA A 36 7.73 -5.51 6.55
C ALA A 36 8.56 -4.28 6.10
N ASN A 37 8.31 -3.14 6.75
CA ASN A 37 8.89 -1.83 6.46
C ASN A 37 8.52 -1.17 5.14
N VAL A 38 7.62 -1.76 4.34
CA VAL A 38 6.98 -1.05 3.23
C VAL A 38 6.07 0.06 3.77
N LEU A 39 6.08 1.22 3.11
CA LEU A 39 5.18 2.33 3.38
C LEU A 39 4.28 2.55 2.16
N ILE A 40 2.99 2.68 2.41
CA ILE A 40 2.02 3.11 1.39
C ILE A 40 1.46 4.47 1.75
N LYS A 41 1.22 5.28 0.73
CA LYS A 41 0.56 6.59 0.84
C LYS A 41 -0.60 6.67 -0.16
N ILE A 42 -1.81 6.91 0.37
CA ILE A 42 -3.03 7.09 -0.43
C ILE A 42 -3.61 8.44 -0.03
N GLY A 43 -3.54 9.42 -0.92
CA GLY A 43 -3.84 10.82 -0.55
C GLY A 43 -2.90 11.30 0.58
N GLU A 44 -3.47 11.80 1.67
CA GLU A 44 -2.72 12.23 2.86
C GLU A 44 -2.48 11.12 3.89
N GLN A 45 -3.14 9.96 3.73
CA GLN A 45 -3.01 8.85 4.67
C GLN A 45 -1.75 8.04 4.37
N ARG A 46 -1.04 7.63 5.43
CA ARG A 46 0.15 6.79 5.36
C ARG A 46 -0.04 5.55 6.22
N TYR A 47 0.46 4.43 5.73
CA TYR A 47 0.47 3.18 6.49
C TYR A 47 1.80 2.47 6.26
N LYS A 48 2.47 2.12 7.37
CA LYS A 48 3.69 1.30 7.35
C LYS A 48 3.30 -0.12 7.74
N PHE A 49 3.76 -1.10 6.97
CA PHE A 49 3.62 -2.50 7.30
C PHE A 49 4.68 -2.88 8.32
N ASP A 50 4.26 -3.34 9.49
CA ASP A 50 5.18 -3.79 10.54
C ASP A 50 5.61 -5.26 10.36
N ASP A 51 4.84 -6.03 9.59
CA ASP A 51 5.08 -7.43 9.28
C ASP A 51 4.86 -7.72 7.79
N ASP A 52 5.15 -8.95 7.36
CA ASP A 52 4.85 -9.43 6.01
C ASP A 52 3.35 -9.71 5.85
N HIS A 53 2.77 -9.23 4.75
CA HIS A 53 1.35 -9.39 4.43
C HIS A 53 1.16 -9.98 3.03
N GLY A 54 0.21 -10.90 2.90
CA GLY A 54 -0.25 -11.43 1.61
C GLY A 54 -1.60 -10.86 1.20
N GLY A 55 -1.81 -10.71 -0.11
CA GLY A 55 -3.12 -10.44 -0.71
C GLY A 55 -3.77 -9.11 -0.32
N ILE A 56 -3.00 -8.03 -0.23
CA ILE A 56 -3.55 -6.76 0.26
C ILE A 56 -4.24 -5.95 -0.85
N SER A 57 -5.26 -5.24 -0.42
CA SER A 57 -5.91 -4.17 -1.16
C SER A 57 -6.11 -2.97 -0.24
N ALA A 58 -5.35 -1.91 -0.46
CA ALA A 58 -5.41 -0.66 0.29
C ALA A 58 -6.12 0.45 -0.51
N TYR A 59 -7.06 1.14 0.11
CA TYR A 59 -7.81 2.27 -0.45
C TYR A 59 -8.35 3.16 0.67
N LEU A 60 -8.82 4.36 0.33
CA LEU A 60 -9.58 5.20 1.27
C LEU A 60 -11.08 4.93 1.14
N ASP A 61 -11.76 4.78 2.27
CA ASP A 61 -13.22 4.74 2.29
C ASP A 61 -13.86 6.12 2.07
N LYS A 62 -15.19 6.17 2.12
CA LYS A 62 -15.96 7.41 1.90
C LYS A 62 -15.67 8.50 2.95
N ASP A 63 -15.19 8.10 4.13
CA ASP A 63 -14.84 8.99 5.22
C ASP A 63 -13.35 9.40 5.16
N GLY A 64 -12.62 8.97 4.12
CA GLY A 64 -11.19 9.24 3.95
C GLY A 64 -10.30 8.40 4.86
N GLN A 65 -10.82 7.34 5.47
CA GLN A 65 -10.03 6.44 6.31
C GLN A 65 -9.37 5.35 5.46
N LEU A 66 -8.09 5.07 5.76
CA LEU A 66 -7.36 3.99 5.10
C LEU A 66 -7.93 2.64 5.52
N ARG A 67 -8.39 1.88 4.52
CA ARG A 67 -8.84 0.49 4.68
C ARG A 67 -7.86 -0.44 4.02
N LEU A 68 -7.49 -1.49 4.75
CA LEU A 68 -6.66 -2.57 4.26
C LEU A 68 -7.49 -3.86 4.28
N HIS A 69 -7.81 -4.38 3.11
CA HIS A 69 -8.49 -5.68 2.96
C HIS A 69 -7.44 -6.75 2.60
N LYS A 70 -7.56 -7.93 3.20
CA LYS A 70 -6.82 -9.15 2.85
C LYS A 70 -7.74 -10.12 2.11
#